data_AF-X0QR94-F1
#
_entry.id   AF-X0QR94-F1
#
_cell.length_a   1.000
_cell.length_b   1.000
_cell.length_c   1.000
_cell.angle_alpha   90.00
_cell.angle_beta   90.00
_cell.angle_gamma   90.00
#
_symmetry.space_group_name_H-M   'P 1'
#
loop_
_entity.id
_entity.type
_entity.pdbx_description
1 polymer ?
#
loop_
_entity_poly.entity_id
_entity_poly.type
_entity_poly.pdbx_seq_one_letter_code
_entity_poly.pdbx_strand_id
1 'polypeptide(L)'
;MPILEQKLLAQAENSTISLDANGQLLYDSYKEYRDELSPLALQTLERYEKQQETLNRLNRWVNVYRTDLIKKESEALTEFQKFVVDLELQDDKPLDNVTTIRNGNNCLKVETLEDGKLNSFISGPSGCTGDDSEQWIYDLKGKIHSKMALDQCLTEQGSWVVLGTCSLDSPAQVWEMNGTDQIKQGGKCFDLRTGNLVDNRGSLITYNCSGGWNQKWTTLTKNPSFILATAGNNLPLIVDSLQKQPVSTDDMQTRSLSMDSKEEPSVLAKVSTAISTWIDNLVN
;
A
#
# COMPACT_ATOMS: atom_id res chain seq x y z
N MET A 1 -8.58 12.72 -26.65
CA MET A 1 -9.46 12.27 -25.54
C MET A 1 -9.95 10.83 -25.57
N PRO A 2 -10.26 10.17 -26.70
CA PRO A 2 -10.92 8.85 -26.67
C PRO A 2 -10.23 7.80 -25.80
N ILE A 3 -8.91 7.86 -25.66
CA ILE A 3 -8.12 6.90 -24.86
C ILE A 3 -8.28 7.15 -23.35
N LEU A 4 -8.32 8.41 -22.89
CA LEU A 4 -8.59 8.72 -21.47
C LEU A 4 -10.01 8.27 -21.11
N GLU A 5 -10.98 8.60 -21.96
CA GLU A 5 -12.36 8.16 -21.80
C GLU A 5 -12.48 6.63 -21.69
N GLN A 6 -11.85 5.88 -22.61
CA GLN A 6 -11.84 4.42 -22.55
C GLN A 6 -11.28 3.88 -21.22
N LYS A 7 -10.18 4.48 -20.73
CA LYS A 7 -9.59 4.09 -19.44
C LYS A 7 -10.50 4.40 -18.26
N LEU A 8 -11.18 5.55 -18.27
CA LEU A 8 -12.14 5.91 -17.24
C LEU A 8 -13.35 4.97 -17.26
N LEU A 9 -13.93 4.72 -18.44
CA LEU A 9 -15.07 3.80 -18.59
C LEU A 9 -14.73 2.37 -18.12
N ALA A 10 -13.49 1.91 -18.34
CA ALA A 10 -13.03 0.60 -17.85
C ALA A 10 -12.94 0.50 -16.32
N GLN A 11 -12.97 1.63 -15.61
CA GLN A 11 -12.90 1.70 -14.14
C GLN A 11 -14.26 2.03 -13.51
N ALA A 12 -15.31 2.34 -14.29
CA ALA A 12 -16.57 2.90 -13.79
C ALA A 12 -17.22 2.02 -12.70
N GLU A 13 -17.16 0.69 -12.86
CA GLU A 13 -17.73 -0.29 -11.93
C GLU A 13 -16.85 -0.59 -10.71
N ASN A 14 -15.60 -0.12 -10.69
CA ASN A 14 -14.69 -0.36 -9.57
C ASN A 14 -15.04 0.60 -8.41
N SER A 15 -15.01 0.10 -7.17
CA SER A 15 -15.15 0.94 -5.97
C SER A 15 -14.01 1.95 -5.84
N THR A 16 -12.80 1.53 -6.19
CA THR A 16 -11.59 2.32 -6.16
C THR A 16 -11.09 2.50 -7.60
N ILE A 17 -11.03 3.74 -8.10
CA ILE A 17 -10.50 4.02 -9.43
C ILE A 17 -8.97 4.00 -9.37
N SER A 18 -8.35 3.20 -10.24
CA SER A 18 -6.89 3.11 -10.34
C SER A 18 -6.45 3.30 -11.79
N LEU A 19 -5.81 4.42 -12.08
CA LEU A 19 -5.15 4.66 -13.36
C LEU A 19 -3.72 4.13 -13.31
N ASP A 20 -3.30 3.43 -14.37
CA ASP A 20 -1.90 3.07 -14.60
C ASP A 20 -1.08 4.33 -14.97
N ALA A 21 0.24 4.21 -15.05
CA ALA A 21 1.12 5.34 -15.37
C ALA A 21 0.74 6.06 -16.68
N ASN A 22 0.27 5.32 -17.69
CA ASN A 22 -0.22 5.90 -18.93
C ASN A 22 -1.57 6.64 -18.75
N GLY A 23 -2.48 6.07 -17.96
CA GLY A 23 -3.75 6.71 -17.61
C GLY A 23 -3.55 7.99 -16.81
N GLN A 24 -2.59 8.01 -15.88
CA GLN A 24 -2.21 9.21 -15.14
C GLN A 24 -1.69 10.30 -16.08
N LEU A 25 -0.77 9.95 -17.00
CA LEU A 25 -0.25 10.89 -17.99
C LEU A 25 -1.36 11.47 -18.88
N LEU A 26 -2.31 10.63 -19.29
CA LEU A 26 -3.47 11.06 -20.07
C LEU A 26 -4.39 11.98 -19.26
N TYR A 27 -4.64 11.67 -17.99
CA TYR A 27 -5.37 12.55 -17.09
C TYR A 27 -4.69 13.92 -16.99
N ASP A 28 -3.40 13.97 -16.69
CA ASP A 28 -2.66 15.22 -16.53
C ASP A 28 -2.65 16.07 -17.81
N SER A 29 -2.64 15.41 -18.97
CA SER A 29 -2.65 16.08 -20.28
C SER A 29 -4.03 16.60 -20.71
N TYR A 30 -5.12 15.97 -20.25
CA TYR A 30 -6.45 16.21 -20.79
C TYR A 30 -7.53 16.61 -19.76
N LYS A 31 -7.21 16.70 -18.47
CA LYS A 31 -8.19 17.05 -17.41
C LYS A 31 -8.93 18.37 -17.64
N GLU A 32 -8.33 19.32 -18.36
CA GLU A 32 -8.97 20.60 -18.70
C GLU A 32 -10.06 20.48 -19.77
N TYR A 33 -10.06 19.38 -20.54
CA TYR A 33 -11.03 19.13 -21.61
C TYR A 33 -12.20 18.24 -21.16
N ARG A 34 -12.51 18.24 -19.87
CA ARG A 34 -13.55 17.41 -19.23
C ARG A 34 -14.93 17.48 -19.90
N ASP A 35 -15.25 18.59 -20.54
CA ASP A 35 -16.54 18.83 -21.20
C ASP A 35 -16.73 17.98 -22.48
N GLU A 36 -15.67 17.39 -23.01
CA GLU A 36 -15.73 16.50 -24.17
C GLU A 36 -15.89 15.02 -23.77
N LEU A 37 -15.86 14.68 -22.48
CA LEU A 37 -16.09 13.31 -21.99
C LEU A 37 -17.58 12.95 -22.00
N SER A 38 -17.92 11.68 -22.22
CA SER A 38 -19.27 11.20 -21.94
C SER A 38 -19.64 11.36 -20.46
N PRO A 39 -20.94 11.45 -20.12
CA PRO A 39 -21.37 11.62 -18.73
C PRO A 39 -20.82 10.57 -17.75
N LEU A 40 -20.72 9.30 -18.18
CA LEU A 40 -20.19 8.22 -17.34
C LEU A 40 -18.67 8.34 -17.13
N ALA A 41 -17.93 8.74 -18.17
CA ALA A 41 -16.50 8.98 -18.06
C ALA A 41 -16.21 10.20 -17.16
N LEU A 42 -17.01 11.27 -17.29
CA LEU A 42 -16.93 12.44 -16.42
C LEU A 42 -17.20 12.09 -14.95
N GLN A 43 -18.26 11.31 -14.66
CA GLN A 43 -18.53 10.84 -13.31
C GLN A 43 -17.37 10.01 -12.73
N THR A 44 -16.76 9.16 -13.56
CA THR A 44 -15.62 8.34 -13.13
C THR A 44 -14.37 9.20 -12.89
N LEU A 45 -14.16 10.25 -13.70
CA LEU A 45 -13.10 11.24 -13.51
C LEU A 45 -13.28 11.99 -12.18
N GLU A 46 -14.48 12.46 -11.87
CA GLU A 46 -14.77 13.18 -10.62
C GLU A 46 -14.52 12.30 -9.39
N ARG A 47 -14.88 11.01 -9.46
CA ARG A 47 -14.55 10.04 -8.40
C ARG A 47 -13.04 9.86 -8.26
N TYR A 48 -12.32 9.75 -9.37
CA TYR A 48 -10.86 9.66 -9.36
C TYR A 48 -10.20 10.88 -8.71
N GLU A 49 -10.64 12.09 -9.08
CA GLU A 49 -10.13 13.34 -8.52
C GLU A 49 -10.45 13.46 -7.04
N LYS A 50 -11.64 13.02 -6.62
CA LYS A 50 -12.01 12.97 -5.21
C LYS A 50 -11.08 12.04 -4.42
N GLN A 51 -10.76 10.87 -4.98
CA GLN A 51 -9.78 9.97 -4.37
C GLN A 51 -8.40 10.64 -4.24
N GLN A 52 -7.91 11.36 -5.26
CA GLN A 52 -6.64 12.08 -5.17
C GLN A 52 -6.66 13.14 -4.05
N GLU A 53 -7.75 13.88 -3.91
CA GLU A 53 -7.95 14.83 -2.81
C GLU A 53 -7.93 14.12 -1.44
N THR A 54 -8.68 13.02 -1.30
CA THR A 54 -8.72 12.21 -0.08
C THR A 54 -7.34 11.71 0.32
N LEU A 55 -6.55 11.20 -0.63
CA LEU A 55 -5.18 10.75 -0.38
C LEU A 55 -4.29 11.89 0.10
N ASN A 56 -4.35 13.06 -0.55
CA ASN A 56 -3.55 14.22 -0.17
C ASN A 56 -3.89 14.68 1.25
N ARG A 57 -5.18 14.69 1.62
CA ARG A 57 -5.64 15.00 2.97
C ARG A 57 -5.13 13.96 3.98
N LEU A 58 -5.27 12.67 3.68
CA LEU A 58 -4.77 11.58 4.53
C LEU A 58 -3.27 11.71 4.79
N ASN A 59 -2.47 11.78 3.72
CA ASN A 59 -1.01 11.84 3.84
C ASN A 59 -0.53 13.10 4.56
N ARG A 60 -1.14 14.26 4.30
CA ARG A 60 -0.79 15.50 4.99
C ARG A 60 -1.09 15.39 6.48
N TRP A 61 -2.24 14.84 6.86
CA TRP A 61 -2.60 14.65 8.26
C TRP A 61 -1.61 13.70 8.95
N VAL A 62 -1.33 12.54 8.35
CA VAL A 62 -0.38 11.55 8.89
C VAL A 62 1.03 12.15 9.03
N ASN A 63 1.46 13.00 8.10
CA ASN A 63 2.76 13.67 8.20
C ASN A 63 2.80 14.68 9.35
N VAL A 64 1.71 15.41 9.60
CA VAL A 64 1.61 16.37 10.72
C VAL A 64 1.67 15.65 12.07
N TYR A 65 0.96 14.52 12.21
CA TYR A 65 0.87 13.77 13.47
C TYR A 65 1.85 12.59 13.56
N ARG A 66 2.82 12.51 12.64
CA ARG A 66 3.68 11.33 12.46
C ARG A 66 4.34 10.86 13.76
N THR A 67 4.93 11.80 14.51
CA THR A 67 5.62 11.50 15.76
C THR A 67 4.67 10.89 16.80
N ASP A 68 3.47 11.46 16.93
CA ASP A 68 2.48 11.03 17.92
C ASP A 68 1.89 9.67 17.54
N LEU A 69 1.68 9.41 16.25
CA LEU A 69 1.27 8.09 15.73
C LEU A 69 2.35 7.01 15.95
N ILE A 70 3.62 7.34 15.69
CA ILE A 70 4.75 6.40 15.94
C ILE A 70 4.84 6.03 17.42
N LYS A 71 4.60 6.99 18.31
CA LYS A 71 4.57 6.78 19.76
C LYS A 71 3.29 6.09 20.25
N LYS A 72 2.29 5.93 19.38
CA LYS A 72 0.98 5.38 19.69
C LYS A 72 0.24 6.18 20.77
N GLU A 73 0.35 7.52 20.71
CA GLU A 73 -0.38 8.42 21.62
C GLU A 73 -1.90 8.23 21.45
N SER A 74 -2.62 7.99 22.53
CA SER A 74 -4.04 7.59 22.50
C SER A 74 -4.96 8.66 21.88
N GLU A 75 -4.69 9.94 22.16
CA GLU A 75 -5.41 11.07 21.56
C GLU A 75 -5.18 11.13 20.04
N ALA A 76 -3.93 11.00 19.59
CA ALA A 76 -3.60 11.04 18.17
C ALA A 76 -4.23 9.87 17.40
N LEU A 77 -4.23 8.66 17.98
CA LEU A 77 -4.90 7.50 17.38
C LEU A 77 -6.42 7.66 17.32
N THR A 78 -7.03 8.23 18.36
CA THR A 78 -8.46 8.52 18.40
C THR A 78 -8.85 9.53 17.32
N GLU A 79 -8.10 10.63 17.21
CA GLU A 79 -8.33 11.64 16.17
C GLU A 79 -8.03 11.11 14.77
N PHE A 80 -7.05 10.23 14.60
CA PHE A 80 -6.79 9.55 13.34
C PHE A 80 -7.99 8.72 12.88
N GLN A 81 -8.57 7.92 13.79
CA GLN A 81 -9.74 7.09 13.47
C GLN A 81 -10.96 7.93 13.09
N LYS A 82 -11.22 9.04 13.79
CA LYS A 82 -12.26 10.00 13.41
C LYS A 82 -11.98 10.59 12.02
N PHE A 83 -10.74 10.99 11.77
CA PHE A 83 -10.35 11.57 10.50
C PHE A 83 -10.49 10.58 9.33
N VAL A 84 -10.19 9.30 9.54
CA VAL A 84 -10.43 8.22 8.56
C VAL A 84 -11.92 8.09 8.23
N VAL A 85 -12.82 8.21 9.22
CA VAL A 85 -14.27 8.23 9.00
C VAL A 85 -14.69 9.49 8.22
N ASP A 86 -14.16 10.66 8.56
CA ASP A 86 -14.43 11.92 7.84
C ASP A 86 -13.95 11.90 6.38
N LEU A 87 -12.99 11.03 6.06
CA LEU A 87 -12.50 10.77 4.71
C LEU A 87 -13.25 9.63 4.00
N GLU A 88 -14.23 9.01 4.65
CA GLU A 88 -15.00 7.85 4.16
C GLU A 88 -14.12 6.61 3.88
N LEU A 89 -13.05 6.44 4.66
CA LEU A 89 -12.08 5.35 4.52
C LEU A 89 -12.21 4.25 5.60
N GLN A 90 -13.24 4.30 6.45
CA GLN A 90 -13.41 3.37 7.58
C GLN A 90 -13.60 1.90 7.17
N ASP A 91 -14.08 1.67 5.94
CA ASP A 91 -14.32 0.34 5.39
C ASP A 91 -13.16 -0.16 4.52
N ASP A 92 -12.10 0.66 4.34
CA ASP A 92 -10.90 0.27 3.61
C ASP A 92 -10.11 -0.77 4.41
N LYS A 93 -9.73 -1.87 3.75
CA LYS A 93 -9.07 -3.02 4.39
C LYS A 93 -7.73 -3.35 3.72
N PRO A 94 -6.65 -2.64 4.05
CA PRO A 94 -5.33 -2.86 3.44
C PRO A 94 -4.74 -4.26 3.66
N LEU A 95 -5.24 -4.98 4.67
CA LEU A 95 -4.77 -6.32 5.06
C LEU A 95 -5.75 -7.46 4.68
N ASP A 96 -6.79 -7.17 3.90
CA ASP A 96 -7.60 -8.23 3.28
C ASP A 96 -6.80 -8.94 2.16
N ASN A 97 -7.23 -10.14 1.77
CA ASN A 97 -6.61 -10.96 0.71
C ASN A 97 -5.12 -11.28 0.93
N VAL A 98 -4.64 -11.21 2.17
CA VAL A 98 -3.31 -11.70 2.55
C VAL A 98 -3.22 -13.21 2.26
N THR A 99 -2.18 -13.62 1.56
CA THR A 99 -1.92 -15.04 1.31
C THR A 99 -0.43 -15.32 1.07
N THR A 100 -0.05 -16.60 1.00
CA THR A 100 1.32 -17.02 0.74
C THR A 100 1.57 -17.22 -0.74
N ILE A 101 2.70 -16.75 -1.27
CA ILE A 101 3.15 -17.06 -2.63
C ILE A 101 3.98 -18.35 -2.55
N ARG A 102 3.47 -19.44 -3.12
CA ARG A 102 4.14 -20.76 -3.08
C ARG A 102 4.53 -21.26 -4.45
N ASN A 103 5.68 -21.93 -4.53
CA ASN A 103 6.05 -22.80 -5.65
C ASN A 103 6.07 -24.25 -5.16
N GLY A 104 5.01 -24.99 -5.48
CA GLY A 104 4.75 -26.28 -4.82
C GLY A 104 4.62 -26.10 -3.30
N ASN A 105 5.46 -26.81 -2.53
CA ASN A 105 5.48 -26.71 -1.07
C ASN A 105 6.45 -25.63 -0.54
N ASN A 106 7.22 -24.98 -1.42
CA ASN A 106 8.14 -23.90 -1.07
C ASN A 106 7.38 -22.58 -0.95
N CYS A 107 7.86 -21.66 -0.12
CA CYS A 107 7.23 -20.34 0.09
C CYS A 107 8.23 -19.23 -0.17
N LEU A 108 7.76 -18.13 -0.77
CA LEU A 108 8.50 -16.89 -0.84
C LEU A 108 8.44 -16.20 0.53
N LYS A 109 9.61 -15.90 1.10
CA LYS A 109 9.78 -15.31 2.43
C LYS A 109 10.58 -14.02 2.37
N VAL A 110 10.46 -13.23 3.43
CA VAL A 110 11.28 -12.07 3.75
C VAL A 110 12.13 -12.37 4.98
N GLU A 111 13.36 -11.86 5.01
CA GLU A 111 14.19 -11.84 6.21
C GLU A 111 14.88 -10.48 6.34
N THR A 112 15.35 -10.19 7.55
CA THR A 112 16.28 -9.08 7.80
C THR A 112 17.69 -9.65 7.87
N LEU A 113 18.58 -9.16 7.01
CA LEU A 113 20.00 -9.52 7.00
C LEU A 113 20.74 -8.86 8.17
N GLU A 114 21.97 -9.29 8.42
CA GLU A 114 22.83 -8.75 9.51
C GLU A 114 23.04 -7.23 9.43
N ASP A 115 23.05 -6.67 8.22
CA ASP A 115 23.20 -5.23 7.98
C ASP A 115 21.87 -4.45 8.09
N GLY A 116 20.79 -5.12 8.51
CA GLY A 116 19.45 -4.56 8.64
C GLY A 116 18.68 -4.46 7.32
N LYS A 117 19.26 -4.85 6.18
CA LYS A 117 18.53 -4.85 4.91
C LYS A 117 17.54 -5.99 4.85
N LEU A 118 16.39 -5.73 4.23
CA LEU A 118 15.41 -6.76 3.93
C LEU A 118 15.79 -7.52 2.66
N ASN A 119 15.60 -8.83 2.68
CA ASN A 119 15.86 -9.70 1.55
C ASN A 119 14.68 -10.64 1.31
N SER A 120 14.32 -10.86 0.04
CA SER A 120 13.39 -11.92 -0.36
C SER A 120 14.17 -13.19 -0.70
N PHE A 121 13.63 -14.34 -0.33
CA PHE A 121 14.18 -15.64 -0.70
C PHE A 121 13.08 -16.70 -0.74
N ILE A 122 13.37 -17.82 -1.39
CA ILE A 122 12.46 -18.97 -1.41
C ILE A 122 12.93 -19.95 -0.34
N SER A 123 12.09 -20.21 0.64
CA SER A 123 12.32 -21.25 1.63
C SER A 123 11.70 -22.56 1.15
N GLY A 124 12.39 -23.67 1.41
CA GLY A 124 11.76 -24.98 1.29
C GLY A 124 10.75 -25.25 2.42
N PRO A 125 10.03 -26.38 2.34
CA PRO A 125 8.77 -26.57 3.05
C PRO A 125 8.87 -26.47 4.57
N SER A 126 10.00 -26.86 5.16
CA SER A 126 10.23 -26.80 6.60
C SER A 126 10.28 -25.37 7.16
N GLY A 127 10.57 -24.36 6.34
CA GLY A 127 10.56 -22.97 6.75
C GLY A 127 9.23 -22.26 6.48
N CYS A 128 8.24 -22.96 5.94
CA CYS A 128 6.93 -22.38 5.63
C CYS A 128 5.96 -22.54 6.81
N THR A 129 5.88 -21.52 7.64
CA THR A 129 5.29 -21.53 9.00
C THR A 129 3.95 -20.81 9.08
N GLY A 130 3.56 -20.06 8.06
CA GLY A 130 2.38 -19.20 8.03
C GLY A 130 2.56 -17.85 8.73
N ASP A 131 3.79 -17.47 9.13
CA ASP A 131 4.07 -16.16 9.75
C ASP A 131 4.04 -14.99 8.75
N ASP A 132 4.15 -13.76 9.26
CA ASP A 132 4.07 -12.54 8.42
C ASP A 132 5.19 -12.43 7.38
N SER A 133 6.29 -13.14 7.56
CA SER A 133 7.43 -13.09 6.63
C SER A 133 7.15 -13.79 5.29
N GLU A 134 6.15 -14.67 5.23
CA GLU A 134 5.74 -15.38 4.01
C GLU A 134 4.37 -14.93 3.47
N GLN A 135 3.83 -13.86 4.03
CA GLN A 135 2.52 -13.31 3.70
C GLN A 135 2.66 -12.09 2.79
N TRP A 136 1.86 -12.06 1.73
CA TRP A 136 1.92 -11.09 0.64
C TRP A 136 0.54 -10.55 0.29
N ILE A 137 0.50 -9.33 -0.22
CA ILE A 137 -0.74 -8.63 -0.58
C ILE A 137 -0.58 -8.02 -1.97
N TYR A 138 -1.51 -8.31 -2.88
CA TYR A 138 -1.51 -7.80 -4.25
C TYR A 138 -2.45 -6.60 -4.36
N ASP A 139 -1.92 -5.42 -4.67
CA ASP A 139 -2.70 -4.18 -4.69
C ASP A 139 -3.41 -3.94 -6.06
N LEU A 140 -4.24 -2.89 -6.11
CA LEU A 140 -4.95 -2.50 -7.33
C LEU A 140 -4.02 -2.12 -8.50
N LYS A 141 -2.85 -1.57 -8.19
CA LYS A 141 -1.83 -1.12 -9.17
C LYS A 141 -0.92 -2.25 -9.66
N GLY A 142 -1.10 -3.46 -9.17
CA GLY A 142 -0.31 -4.62 -9.57
C GLY A 142 0.92 -4.87 -8.70
N LYS A 143 1.09 -4.16 -7.59
CA LYS A 143 2.22 -4.34 -6.67
C LYS A 143 1.96 -5.50 -5.74
N ILE A 144 3.05 -6.17 -5.35
CA ILE A 144 3.02 -7.25 -4.37
C ILE A 144 3.79 -6.78 -3.15
N HIS A 145 3.07 -6.43 -2.08
CA HIS A 145 3.59 -5.94 -0.81
C HIS A 145 3.94 -7.11 0.12
N SER A 146 5.02 -6.96 0.87
CA SER A 146 5.28 -7.83 2.03
C SER A 146 4.37 -7.44 3.20
N LYS A 147 3.73 -8.40 3.86
CA LYS A 147 2.99 -8.10 5.09
C LYS A 147 3.93 -7.73 6.25
N MET A 148 5.08 -8.38 6.34
CA MET A 148 6.12 -8.07 7.33
C MET A 148 6.66 -6.63 7.18
N ALA A 149 6.69 -6.10 5.96
CA ALA A 149 7.14 -4.73 5.66
C ALA A 149 6.30 -4.12 4.54
N LEU A 150 5.18 -3.47 4.89
CA LEU A 150 4.16 -3.00 3.93
C LEU A 150 4.66 -1.94 2.94
N ASP A 151 5.75 -1.25 3.26
CA ASP A 151 6.45 -0.31 2.39
C ASP A 151 7.42 -0.99 1.41
N GLN A 152 7.55 -2.32 1.45
CA GLN A 152 8.42 -3.09 0.57
C GLN A 152 7.62 -3.92 -0.43
N CYS A 153 7.96 -3.77 -1.70
CA CYS A 153 7.32 -4.41 -2.83
C CYS A 153 8.29 -5.32 -3.57
N LEU A 154 7.80 -6.45 -4.10
CA LEU A 154 8.55 -7.25 -5.04
C LEU A 154 8.87 -6.42 -6.28
N THR A 155 10.16 -6.30 -6.58
CA THR A 155 10.72 -5.40 -7.59
C THR A 155 11.64 -6.16 -8.51
N GLU A 156 11.44 -6.04 -9.83
CA GLU A 156 12.39 -6.52 -10.81
C GLU A 156 13.66 -5.66 -10.79
N GLN A 157 14.82 -6.31 -10.61
CA GLN A 157 16.14 -5.70 -10.72
C GLN A 157 17.01 -6.55 -11.64
N GLY A 158 17.06 -6.17 -12.92
CA GLY A 158 17.64 -7.02 -13.96
C GLY A 158 16.80 -8.29 -14.12
N SER A 159 17.38 -9.46 -13.89
CA SER A 159 16.61 -10.71 -13.85
C SER A 159 16.17 -11.11 -12.44
N TRP A 160 16.51 -10.36 -11.40
CA TRP A 160 16.21 -10.74 -10.01
C TRP A 160 14.91 -10.12 -9.54
N VAL A 161 14.17 -10.83 -8.68
CA VAL A 161 13.01 -10.27 -7.99
C VAL A 161 13.38 -10.09 -6.53
N VAL A 162 13.62 -8.85 -6.14
CA VAL A 162 14.10 -8.44 -4.81
C VAL A 162 13.06 -7.60 -4.08
N LEU A 163 13.30 -7.27 -2.81
CA LEU A 163 12.54 -6.24 -2.13
C LEU A 163 13.09 -4.86 -2.47
N GLY A 164 12.19 -3.93 -2.76
CA GLY A 164 12.50 -2.51 -2.86
C GLY A 164 11.36 -1.68 -2.30
N THR A 165 11.66 -0.45 -1.87
CA THR A 165 10.64 0.50 -1.41
C THR A 165 9.54 0.63 -2.47
N CYS A 166 8.29 0.45 -2.05
CA CYS A 166 7.13 0.61 -2.91
C CYS A 166 7.08 2.03 -3.46
N SER A 167 7.17 2.16 -4.78
CA SER A 167 7.08 3.43 -5.50
C SER A 167 5.76 3.48 -6.23
N LEU A 168 5.01 4.58 -6.18
CA LEU A 168 3.66 4.66 -6.75
C LEU A 168 3.59 4.31 -8.24
N ASP A 169 4.65 4.60 -9.00
CA ASP A 169 4.63 4.57 -10.48
C ASP A 169 5.75 3.71 -11.09
N SER A 170 6.47 2.92 -10.28
CA SER A 170 7.54 2.05 -10.80
C SER A 170 6.97 0.85 -11.58
N PRO A 171 7.21 0.74 -12.91
CA PRO A 171 6.74 -0.40 -13.69
C PRO A 171 7.45 -1.71 -13.29
N ALA A 172 8.67 -1.63 -12.75
CA ALA A 172 9.41 -2.79 -12.24
C ALA A 172 8.72 -3.47 -11.04
N GLN A 173 7.72 -2.83 -10.44
CA GLN A 173 6.94 -3.35 -9.33
C GLN A 173 5.53 -3.77 -9.71
N VAL A 174 5.15 -3.67 -11.00
CA VAL A 174 3.81 -4.00 -11.48
C VAL A 174 3.82 -5.42 -12.03
N TRP A 175 3.10 -6.32 -11.39
CA TRP A 175 2.99 -7.72 -11.75
C TRP A 175 1.58 -8.03 -12.27
N GLU A 176 1.50 -8.92 -13.24
CA GLU A 176 0.25 -9.41 -13.82
C GLU A 176 -0.02 -10.85 -13.38
N MET A 177 -1.28 -11.13 -13.06
CA MET A 177 -1.79 -12.46 -12.72
C MET A 177 -3.07 -12.69 -13.51
N ASN A 178 -3.02 -13.54 -14.54
CA ASN A 178 -4.13 -13.69 -15.49
C ASN A 178 -4.97 -14.95 -15.19
N GLY A 179 -5.19 -15.27 -13.91
CA GLY A 179 -5.95 -16.45 -13.50
C GLY A 179 -5.25 -17.79 -13.77
N THR A 180 -3.97 -17.78 -14.11
CA THR A 180 -3.10 -18.95 -14.24
C THR A 180 -2.27 -19.13 -12.97
N ASP A 181 -1.48 -20.19 -12.88
CA ASP A 181 -0.45 -20.40 -11.85
C ASP A 181 0.83 -19.59 -12.16
N GLN A 182 0.73 -18.39 -12.75
CA GLN A 182 1.88 -17.57 -13.13
C GLN A 182 1.74 -16.12 -12.66
N ILE A 183 2.85 -15.57 -12.18
CA ILE A 183 3.04 -14.14 -11.88
C ILE A 183 4.06 -13.62 -12.89
N LYS A 184 3.75 -12.53 -13.61
CA LYS A 184 4.55 -12.12 -14.76
C LYS A 184 4.63 -10.61 -14.98
N GLN A 185 5.58 -10.21 -15.81
CA GLN A 185 5.76 -8.88 -16.39
C GLN A 185 5.99 -9.05 -17.89
N GLY A 186 4.99 -8.74 -18.72
CA GLY A 186 5.05 -9.00 -20.16
C GLY A 186 5.34 -10.48 -20.46
N GLY A 187 6.43 -10.76 -21.19
CA GLY A 187 6.87 -12.12 -21.55
C GLY A 187 7.72 -12.84 -20.50
N LYS A 188 7.93 -12.24 -19.33
CA LYS A 188 8.77 -12.77 -18.25
C LYS A 188 7.92 -13.21 -17.06
N CYS A 189 8.17 -14.41 -16.54
CA CYS A 189 7.46 -15.00 -15.42
C CYS A 189 8.39 -15.12 -14.22
N PHE A 190 7.81 -15.05 -13.01
CA PHE A 190 8.45 -15.51 -11.79
C PHE A 190 8.99 -16.93 -11.98
N ASP A 191 10.23 -17.14 -11.61
CA ASP A 191 10.95 -18.39 -11.84
C ASP A 191 11.85 -18.68 -10.64
N LEU A 192 11.73 -19.89 -10.08
CA LEU A 192 12.67 -20.40 -9.08
C LEU A 192 14.00 -20.68 -9.79
N ARG A 193 15.00 -19.85 -9.49
CA ARG A 193 16.32 -19.89 -10.14
C ARG A 193 16.91 -21.29 -10.06
N THR A 194 17.41 -21.80 -11.20
CA THR A 194 17.93 -23.18 -11.39
C THR A 194 16.92 -24.31 -11.20
N GLY A 195 15.66 -23.98 -10.91
CA GLY A 195 14.60 -24.94 -10.62
C GLY A 195 14.86 -25.79 -9.38
N ASN A 196 15.77 -25.41 -8.48
CA ASN A 196 16.05 -26.21 -7.28
C ASN A 196 16.42 -25.31 -6.10
N LEU A 197 16.28 -25.85 -4.89
CA LEU A 197 16.78 -25.24 -3.67
C LEU A 197 18.17 -25.82 -3.34
N VAL A 198 19.02 -25.01 -2.72
CA VAL A 198 20.28 -25.42 -2.08
C VAL A 198 20.16 -25.12 -0.60
N ASP A 199 20.38 -26.11 0.27
CA ASP A 199 20.24 -25.96 1.73
C ASP A 199 18.90 -25.34 2.17
N ASN A 200 17.81 -25.84 1.59
CA ASN A 200 16.44 -25.36 1.83
C ASN A 200 16.20 -23.89 1.41
N ARG A 201 17.05 -23.35 0.55
CA ARG A 201 17.03 -21.94 0.13
C ARG A 201 17.15 -21.77 -1.38
N GLY A 202 16.40 -20.84 -1.94
CA GLY A 202 16.40 -20.51 -3.35
C GLY A 202 16.21 -19.01 -3.59
N SER A 203 16.32 -18.62 -4.85
CA SER A 203 16.15 -17.22 -5.27
C SER A 203 15.07 -17.09 -6.33
N LEU A 204 14.33 -16.00 -6.24
CA LEU A 204 13.33 -15.64 -7.23
C LEU A 204 13.95 -14.77 -8.34
N ILE A 205 13.71 -15.16 -9.58
CA ILE A 205 14.12 -14.41 -10.77
C ILE A 205 12.93 -14.21 -11.70
N THR A 206 13.09 -13.35 -12.71
CA THR A 206 12.24 -13.31 -13.89
C THR A 206 12.93 -14.08 -15.03
N TYR A 207 12.18 -14.95 -15.72
CA TYR A 207 12.67 -15.67 -16.90
C TYR A 207 11.60 -15.77 -17.98
N ASN A 208 11.96 -16.13 -19.21
CA ASN A 208 10.97 -16.31 -20.27
C ASN A 208 9.88 -17.29 -19.82
N CYS A 209 8.62 -16.89 -19.99
CA CYS A 209 7.50 -17.73 -19.63
C CYS A 209 7.52 -19.02 -20.47
N SER A 210 7.53 -20.17 -19.78
CA SER A 210 7.57 -21.51 -20.36
C SER A 210 6.46 -22.43 -19.82
N GLY A 211 5.86 -22.08 -18.68
CA GLY A 211 4.89 -22.93 -17.98
C GLY A 211 5.52 -24.09 -17.22
N GLY A 212 6.87 -24.12 -17.14
CA GLY A 212 7.61 -25.07 -16.32
C GLY A 212 7.21 -25.00 -14.85
N TRP A 213 7.38 -26.10 -14.12
CA TRP A 213 6.93 -26.20 -12.73
C TRP A 213 7.59 -25.17 -11.80
N ASN A 214 8.83 -24.75 -12.10
CA ASN A 214 9.56 -23.71 -11.38
C ASN A 214 9.00 -22.30 -11.62
N GLN A 215 8.02 -22.16 -12.54
CA GLN A 215 7.28 -20.93 -12.82
C GLN A 215 5.81 -21.01 -12.38
N LYS A 216 5.44 -22.09 -11.67
CA LYS A 216 4.11 -22.28 -11.13
C LYS A 216 4.03 -21.71 -9.72
N TRP A 217 3.27 -20.64 -9.55
CA TRP A 217 3.15 -19.89 -8.31
C TRP A 217 1.69 -19.77 -7.90
N THR A 218 1.43 -19.78 -6.60
CA THR A 218 0.14 -19.33 -6.07
C THR A 218 -0.11 -17.89 -6.52
N THR A 219 -1.22 -17.67 -7.21
CA THR A 219 -1.67 -16.31 -7.56
C THR A 219 -2.48 -15.68 -6.44
N LEU A 220 -2.46 -14.36 -6.43
CA LEU A 220 -3.03 -13.52 -5.39
C LEU A 220 -4.35 -12.92 -5.90
N THR A 221 -5.33 -12.83 -5.02
CA THR A 221 -6.52 -12.02 -5.29
C THR A 221 -6.17 -10.55 -5.07
N LYS A 222 -6.50 -9.70 -6.04
CA LYS A 222 -6.28 -8.26 -5.96
C LYS A 222 -7.07 -7.67 -4.78
N ASN A 223 -6.40 -6.95 -3.89
CA ASN A 223 -7.00 -6.23 -2.78
C ASN A 223 -7.53 -4.87 -3.29
N PRO A 224 -8.84 -4.57 -3.11
CA PRO A 224 -9.46 -3.32 -3.60
C PRO A 224 -9.17 -2.08 -2.74
N SER A 225 -8.37 -2.21 -1.68
CA SER A 225 -7.99 -1.13 -0.77
C SER A 225 -7.36 0.03 -1.53
N PHE A 226 -7.98 1.20 -1.36
CA PHE A 226 -7.47 2.47 -1.82
C PHE A 226 -6.20 2.86 -1.06
N ILE A 227 -6.20 2.70 0.27
CA ILE A 227 -5.06 3.03 1.12
C ILE A 227 -3.83 2.22 0.71
N LEU A 228 -3.95 0.90 0.54
CA LEU A 228 -2.86 0.02 0.12
C LEU A 228 -2.22 0.48 -1.19
N ALA A 229 -3.05 0.80 -2.18
CA ALA A 229 -2.60 1.15 -3.52
C ALA A 229 -1.99 2.56 -3.64
N THR A 230 -2.19 3.44 -2.65
CA THR A 230 -1.92 4.88 -2.83
C THR A 230 -1.18 5.57 -1.69
N ALA A 231 -1.21 5.05 -0.46
CA ALA A 231 -0.64 5.72 0.71
C ALA A 231 0.89 5.90 0.66
N GLY A 232 1.59 5.15 -0.19
CA GLY A 232 3.04 5.25 -0.36
C GLY A 232 3.79 5.05 0.97
N ASN A 233 4.74 5.93 1.27
CA ASN A 233 5.61 5.81 2.45
C ASN A 233 4.87 5.91 3.81
N ASN A 234 3.62 6.39 3.81
CA ASN A 234 2.80 6.45 5.02
C ASN A 234 2.01 5.16 5.26
N LEU A 235 1.99 4.23 4.30
CA LEU A 235 1.21 3.00 4.38
C LEU A 235 1.43 2.22 5.68
N PRO A 236 2.67 1.90 6.13
CA PRO A 236 2.86 1.13 7.36
C PRO A 236 2.27 1.84 8.58
N LEU A 237 2.46 3.16 8.68
CA LEU A 237 1.99 3.94 9.81
C LEU A 237 0.46 4.07 9.82
N ILE A 238 -0.16 4.27 8.64
CA ILE A 238 -1.61 4.27 8.49
C ILE A 238 -2.18 2.92 8.92
N VAL A 239 -1.64 1.82 8.42
CA VAL A 239 -2.15 0.49 8.74
C VAL A 239 -1.99 0.16 10.22
N ASP A 240 -0.84 0.47 10.84
CA ASP A 240 -0.65 0.32 12.29
C ASP A 240 -1.64 1.18 13.09
N SER A 241 -1.90 2.41 12.65
CA SER A 241 -2.81 3.35 13.33
C SER A 241 -4.30 2.99 13.14
N LEU A 242 -4.65 2.25 12.09
CA LEU A 242 -6.01 1.71 11.86
C LEU A 242 -6.32 0.51 12.77
N GLN A 243 -5.31 -0.17 13.31
CA GLN A 243 -5.54 -1.29 14.21
C GLN A 243 -6.22 -0.80 15.49
N LYS A 244 -7.31 -1.48 15.86
CA LYS A 244 -8.01 -1.18 17.11
C LYS A 244 -7.03 -1.35 18.26
N GLN A 245 -6.81 -0.28 19.02
CA GLN A 245 -6.07 -0.38 20.27
C GLN A 245 -6.78 -1.37 21.20
N PRO A 246 -6.07 -2.28 21.86
CA PRO A 246 -6.65 -2.97 23.00
C PRO A 246 -7.08 -1.90 24.00
N VAL A 247 -8.36 -1.86 24.35
CA VAL A 247 -8.86 -0.96 25.38
C VAL A 247 -8.21 -1.38 26.69
N SER A 248 -7.12 -0.71 27.07
CA SER A 248 -6.57 -0.81 28.41
C SER A 248 -7.58 -0.20 29.36
N THR A 249 -8.04 -0.98 30.33
CA THR A 249 -9.01 -0.56 31.35
C THR A 249 -8.41 0.41 32.37
N ASP A 250 -7.13 0.77 32.25
CA ASP A 250 -6.43 1.69 33.16
C ASP A 250 -6.68 3.18 32.85
N ASP A 251 -7.05 3.55 31.63
CA ASP A 251 -7.18 4.98 31.24
C ASP A 251 -8.45 5.66 31.75
N MET A 252 -9.35 4.94 32.41
CA MET A 252 -10.55 5.53 33.03
C MET A 252 -10.36 5.99 34.48
N GLN A 253 -9.23 5.73 35.14
CA GLN A 253 -9.09 6.00 36.58
C GLN A 253 -8.09 7.09 37.02
N THR A 254 -7.30 7.69 36.15
CA THR A 254 -6.25 8.64 36.59
C THR A 254 -6.42 10.11 36.21
N ARG A 255 -7.63 10.55 35.81
CA ARG A 255 -7.93 11.99 35.63
C ARG A 255 -8.40 12.72 36.89
N SER A 256 -8.08 12.18 38.06
CA SER A 256 -8.19 12.88 39.34
C SER A 256 -6.82 12.86 40.02
N LEU A 257 -6.22 14.05 40.14
CA LEU A 257 -4.99 14.40 40.89
C LEU A 257 -3.67 14.34 40.10
N SER A 258 -3.35 15.39 39.36
CA SER A 258 -2.16 16.20 39.65
C SER A 258 -2.20 17.51 38.85
N MET A 259 -2.29 18.63 39.57
CA MET A 259 -1.83 19.91 39.06
C MET A 259 -0.31 19.91 39.19
N ASP A 260 0.35 20.41 38.15
CA ASP A 260 1.79 20.73 38.05
C ASP A 260 2.62 19.78 37.16
N SER A 261 2.40 19.88 35.86
CA SER A 261 3.42 19.62 34.83
C SER A 261 3.16 20.58 33.67
N LYS A 262 4.20 21.17 33.08
CA LYS A 262 4.10 21.97 31.85
C LYS A 262 3.49 21.09 30.75
N GLU A 263 2.18 21.24 30.51
CA GLU A 263 1.46 20.57 29.44
C GLU A 263 2.07 20.96 28.09
N GLU A 264 2.46 19.96 27.30
CA GLU A 264 2.60 20.15 25.87
C GLU A 264 1.26 20.65 25.31
N PRO A 265 1.27 21.57 24.34
CA PRO A 265 0.04 22.13 23.81
C PRO A 265 -0.86 21.02 23.29
N SER A 266 -2.12 21.04 23.74
CA SER A 266 -3.16 20.11 23.30
C SER A 266 -3.28 20.07 21.77
N VAL A 267 -3.83 19.00 21.23
CA VAL A 267 -4.05 18.86 19.78
C VAL A 267 -4.82 20.08 19.22
N LEU A 268 -5.80 20.59 19.96
CA LEU A 268 -6.51 21.84 19.62
C LEU A 268 -5.58 23.06 19.54
N ALA A 269 -4.62 23.18 20.44
CA ALA A 269 -3.64 24.27 20.41
C ALA A 269 -2.65 24.15 19.24
N LYS A 270 -2.25 22.92 18.88
CA LYS A 270 -1.43 22.63 17.69
C LYS A 270 -2.20 22.97 16.39
N VAL A 271 -3.48 22.61 16.31
CA VAL A 271 -4.37 22.93 15.17
C VAL A 271 -4.57 24.44 15.04
N SER A 272 -4.84 25.15 16.13
CA SER A 272 -4.98 26.61 16.11
C SER A 272 -3.71 27.29 15.59
N THR A 273 -2.54 26.80 16.01
CA THR A 273 -1.24 27.37 15.59
C THR A 273 -0.98 27.13 14.11
N ALA A 274 -1.28 25.92 13.61
CA ALA A 274 -1.13 25.59 12.19
C ALA A 274 -2.07 26.41 11.29
N ILE A 275 -3.31 26.67 11.74
CA ILE A 275 -4.28 27.51 11.03
C ILE A 275 -3.81 28.97 11.02
N SER A 276 -3.35 29.51 12.15
CA SER A 276 -2.81 30.88 12.20
C SER A 276 -1.61 31.06 11.28
N THR A 277 -0.68 30.10 11.28
CA THR A 277 0.50 30.14 10.40
C THR A 277 0.13 30.04 8.92
N TRP A 278 -0.95 29.34 8.58
CA TRP A 278 -1.44 29.25 7.20
C TRP A 278 -2.11 30.55 6.73
N ILE A 279 -2.85 31.22 7.61
CA ILE A 279 -3.48 32.53 7.32
C ILE A 279 -2.41 33.61 7.13
N ASP A 280 -1.37 33.64 7.97
CA ASP A 280 -0.30 34.64 7.89
C ASP A 280 0.54 34.53 6.59
N ASN A 281 0.58 33.33 5.98
CA ASN A 281 1.24 33.09 4.70
C ASN A 281 0.34 33.39 3.48
N LEU A 282 -0.95 33.64 3.67
CA LEU A 282 -1.89 34.03 2.61
C LEU A 282 -2.10 35.54 2.52
N VAL A 283 -1.71 36.28 3.56
CA VAL A 283 -1.90 37.74 3.67
C VAL A 283 -0.60 38.52 3.44
N ASN A 284 0.53 37.82 3.23
CA ASN A 284 1.83 38.41 2.84
C ASN A 284 2.26 37.96 1.45
#